data_AF-A0A257H633-F1
#
_entry.id   AF-A0A257H633-F1
#
_cell.length_a   1.000
_cell.length_b   1.000
_cell.length_c   1.000
_cell.angle_alpha   90.00
_cell.angle_beta   90.00
_cell.angle_gamma   90.00
#
_symmetry.space_group_name_H-M   'P 1'
#
loop_
_entity.id
_entity.type
_entity.pdbx_description
1 polymer ?
#
loop_
_entity_poly.entity_id
_entity_poly.type
_entity_poly.pdbx_seq_one_letter_code
_entity_poly.pdbx_strand_id
1 'polypeptide(L)'
;MARACSVNLYVLVLLLVTLVWGATFPVLKLATAQLSGLEVSALRFWVAGLLMLPFACRASRVAWRDGSILGAIVLVSYVAQAYGIEYISSNRSAFLTSLNVLMVPLIGICLGRRHHGMLRDWVDVLGRRLPLIG
;
A
#
# COMPACT_ATOMS: atom_id res chain seq x y z
N MET A 1 37.16 -18.49 2.30
CA MET A 1 36.37 -17.83 3.37
C MET A 1 36.02 -16.42 2.92
N ALA A 2 34.76 -16.01 3.14
CA ALA A 2 34.20 -14.65 3.03
C ALA A 2 34.27 -13.92 1.67
N ARG A 3 33.34 -14.23 0.75
CA ARG A 3 32.84 -13.19 -0.17
C ARG A 3 32.00 -12.24 0.69
N ALA A 4 32.51 -11.05 0.95
CA ALA A 4 31.76 -9.98 1.59
C ALA A 4 30.42 -9.83 0.84
N CYS A 5 29.32 -10.07 1.54
CA CYS A 5 27.98 -9.80 1.05
C CYS A 5 27.88 -8.28 0.93
N SER A 6 28.25 -7.72 -0.23
CA SER A 6 27.98 -6.33 -0.54
C SER A 6 26.48 -6.22 -0.71
N VAL A 7 25.77 -6.00 0.40
CA VAL A 7 24.34 -5.72 0.40
C VAL A 7 24.14 -4.55 -0.54
N ASN A 8 23.51 -4.82 -1.68
CA ASN A 8 23.34 -3.83 -2.72
C ASN A 8 22.45 -2.70 -2.16
N LEU A 9 22.81 -1.44 -2.43
CA LEU A 9 22.07 -0.27 -1.94
C LEU A 9 20.58 -0.38 -2.24
N TYR A 10 20.20 -0.93 -3.40
CA TYR A 10 18.80 -1.16 -3.76
C TYR A 10 18.08 -2.12 -2.81
N VAL A 11 18.75 -3.20 -2.38
CA VAL A 11 18.19 -4.16 -1.42
C VAL A 11 18.01 -3.48 -0.07
N LEU A 12 18.98 -2.68 0.36
CA LEU A 12 18.87 -1.94 1.62
C LEU A 12 17.72 -0.91 1.59
N VAL A 13 17.56 -0.18 0.48
CA VAL A 13 16.45 0.77 0.30
C VAL A 13 15.11 0.04 0.32
N LEU A 14 14.98 -1.11 -0.36
CA LEU A 14 13.76 -1.92 -0.31
C LEU A 14 13.44 -2.40 1.09
N LEU A 15 14.44 -2.92 1.83
CA LEU A 15 14.25 -3.35 3.22
C LEU A 15 13.78 -2.19 4.09
N LEU A 16 14.39 -1.02 3.97
CA LEU A 16 14.00 0.18 4.71
C LEU A 16 12.55 0.56 4.41
N VAL A 17 12.17 0.65 3.12
CA VAL A 17 10.80 0.98 2.72
C VAL A 17 9.80 -0.04 3.27
N THR A 18 10.11 -1.34 3.19
CA THR A 18 9.24 -2.39 3.74
C THR A 18 9.10 -2.31 5.25
N LEU A 19 10.18 -1.94 5.96
CA LEU A 19 10.16 -1.78 7.41
C LEU A 19 9.32 -0.57 7.82
N VAL A 20 9.52 0.58 7.16
CA VAL A 20 8.74 1.80 7.41
C VAL A 20 7.26 1.56 7.11
N TRP A 21 6.95 0.92 5.99
CA TRP A 21 5.56 0.62 5.63
C TRP A 21 4.91 -0.37 6.60
N GLY A 22 5.60 -1.47 6.93
CA GLY A 22 5.09 -2.49 7.86
C GLY A 22 4.89 -1.99 9.30
N ALA A 23 5.72 -1.05 9.76
CA ALA A 23 5.60 -0.44 11.09
C ALA A 23 4.41 0.52 11.22
N THR A 24 3.77 0.92 10.12
CA THR A 24 2.67 1.89 10.15
C THR A 24 1.48 1.37 10.96
N PHE A 25 1.08 0.11 10.80
CA PHE A 25 -0.09 -0.45 11.50
C PHE A 25 0.11 -0.56 13.03
N PRO A 26 1.25 -1.06 13.53
CA PRO A 26 1.52 -1.05 14.98
C PRO A 26 1.53 0.36 15.56
N VAL A 27 2.20 1.30 14.88
CA VAL A 27 2.26 2.70 15.33
C VAL A 27 0.87 3.33 15.34
N LEU A 28 0.04 3.08 14.32
CA LEU A 28 -1.32 3.59 14.29
C LEU A 28 -2.17 2.99 15.41
N LYS A 29 -2.05 1.69 15.68
CA LYS A 29 -2.74 1.04 16.81
C LYS A 29 -2.30 1.62 18.17
N LEU A 30 -1.02 1.96 18.33
CA LEU A 30 -0.55 2.67 19.54
C LEU A 30 -1.13 4.09 19.62
N ALA A 31 -1.20 4.80 18.49
CA ALA A 31 -1.82 6.13 18.43
C ALA A 31 -3.33 6.08 18.77
N THR A 32 -4.02 4.96 18.50
CA THR A 32 -5.42 4.77 18.92
C THR A 32 -5.65 4.79 20.43
N ALA A 33 -4.59 4.72 21.24
CA ALA A 33 -4.69 4.94 22.69
C ALA A 33 -4.93 6.41 23.08
N GLN A 34 -4.64 7.36 22.19
CA GLN A 34 -4.77 8.81 22.46
C GLN A 34 -5.73 9.53 21.50
N LEU A 35 -5.83 9.07 20.25
CA LEU A 35 -6.64 9.66 19.17
C LEU A 35 -7.36 8.54 18.43
N SER A 36 -8.64 8.69 18.09
CA SER A 36 -9.35 7.70 17.25
C SER A 36 -8.63 7.49 15.91
N GLY A 37 -8.80 6.31 15.31
CA GLY A 37 -8.18 5.99 14.02
C GLY A 37 -8.59 6.97 12.92
N LEU A 38 -9.80 7.53 13.05
CA LEU A 38 -10.35 8.53 12.15
C LEU A 38 -9.66 9.89 12.31
N GLU A 39 -9.38 10.33 13.55
CA GLU A 39 -8.66 11.59 13.82
C GLU A 39 -7.22 11.54 13.30
N VAL A 40 -6.51 10.42 13.52
CA VAL A 40 -5.15 10.25 12.99
C VAL A 40 -5.14 10.27 11.47
N SER A 41 -6.11 9.61 10.83
CA SER A 41 -6.25 9.61 9.37
C SER A 41 -6.63 10.99 8.83
N ALA A 42 -7.50 11.72 9.51
CA ALA A 42 -7.89 13.08 9.14
C ALA A 42 -6.69 14.02 9.16
N LEU A 43 -5.88 14.01 10.22
CA LEU A 43 -4.64 14.80 10.31
C LEU A 43 -3.68 14.47 9.16
N ARG A 44 -3.52 13.19 8.84
CA ARG A 44 -2.68 12.74 7.72
C ARG A 44 -3.13 13.32 6.39
N PHE A 45 -4.44 13.30 6.09
CA PHE A 45 -4.98 13.88 4.86
C PHE A 45 -4.91 15.41 4.85
N TRP A 46 -5.11 16.06 6.00
CA TRP A 46 -4.95 17.50 6.13
C TRP A 46 -3.52 17.96 5.82
N VAL A 47 -2.53 17.32 6.44
CA VAL A 47 -1.11 17.63 6.19
C VAL A 47 -0.74 17.33 4.74
N ALA A 48 -1.14 16.18 4.20
CA ALA A 48 -0.89 15.83 2.81
C ALA A 48 -1.53 16.84 1.83
N GLY A 49 -2.76 17.27 2.11
CA GLY A 49 -3.48 18.28 1.32
C GLY A 49 -2.77 19.63 1.34
N LEU A 50 -2.38 20.12 2.51
CA LEU A 50 -1.64 21.38 2.67
C LEU A 50 -0.32 21.36 1.91
N LEU A 51 0.44 20.27 2.00
CA LEU A 51 1.70 20.10 1.27
C LEU A 51 1.49 20.03 -0.25
N MET A 52 0.35 19.52 -0.70
CA MET A 52 0.01 19.40 -2.13
C MET A 52 -0.65 20.65 -2.72
N LEU A 53 -1.15 21.59 -1.92
CA LEU A 53 -1.76 22.85 -2.39
C LEU A 53 -0.97 23.59 -3.49
N PRO A 54 0.34 23.85 -3.37
CA PRO A 54 1.08 24.59 -4.41
C PRO A 54 1.16 23.85 -5.75
N PHE A 55 1.04 22.53 -5.74
CA PHE A 55 0.99 21.69 -6.94
C PHE A 55 -0.43 21.61 -7.50
N ALA A 56 -1.44 21.58 -6.62
CA ALA A 56 -2.85 21.52 -6.99
C ALA A 56 -3.30 22.77 -7.75
N CYS A 57 -2.78 23.96 -7.40
CA CYS A 57 -3.06 25.21 -8.13
C CYS A 57 -2.54 25.21 -9.57
N ARG A 58 -1.54 24.37 -9.91
CA ARG A 58 -0.98 24.24 -11.25
C ARG A 58 -1.57 23.05 -12.04
N ALA A 59 -2.48 22.29 -11.44
CA ALA A 59 -3.03 21.09 -12.04
C ALA A 59 -4.09 21.42 -13.10
N SER A 60 -4.13 20.61 -14.17
CA SER A 60 -5.15 20.74 -15.22
C SER A 60 -6.53 20.36 -14.70
N ARG A 61 -7.59 20.82 -15.38
CA ARG A 61 -8.98 20.44 -15.05
C ARG A 61 -9.21 18.92 -15.09
N VAL A 62 -8.51 18.21 -15.97
CA VAL A 62 -8.57 16.74 -16.05
C VAL A 62 -7.91 16.10 -14.83
N ALA A 63 -6.73 16.58 -14.43
CA ALA A 63 -6.05 16.10 -13.24
C ALA A 63 -6.89 16.34 -11.96
N TRP A 64 -7.60 17.46 -11.87
CA TRP A 64 -8.53 17.73 -10.77
C TRP A 64 -9.73 16.77 -10.75
N ARG A 65 -10.30 16.45 -11.92
CA ARG A 65 -11.42 15.50 -12.03
C ARG A 65 -10.98 14.09 -11.65
N ASP A 66 -9.89 13.60 -12.23
CA ASP A 66 -9.43 12.24 -11.98
C ASP A 66 -8.89 12.11 -10.54
N GLY A 67 -8.22 13.16 -10.05
CA GLY A 67 -7.76 13.28 -8.68
C GLY A 67 -8.89 13.32 -7.65
N SER A 68 -10.02 13.97 -7.92
CA SER A 68 -11.16 13.99 -6.99
C SER A 68 -11.86 12.63 -6.91
N ILE A 69 -11.98 11.91 -8.03
CA ILE A 69 -12.52 10.55 -8.07
C ILE A 69 -11.62 9.60 -7.27
N LEU A 70 -10.31 9.61 -7.55
CA LEU A 70 -9.34 8.78 -6.82
C LEU A 70 -9.28 9.17 -5.34
N GLY A 71 -9.33 10.47 -5.05
CA GLY A 71 -9.35 11.00 -3.68
C GLY A 71 -10.56 10.50 -2.88
N ALA A 72 -11.76 10.51 -3.48
CA ALA A 72 -12.95 9.99 -2.83
C ALA A 72 -12.84 8.49 -2.53
N ILE A 73 -12.33 7.70 -3.48
CA ILE A 73 -12.10 6.25 -3.28
C ILE A 73 -11.09 6.00 -2.15
N VAL A 74 -9.99 6.75 -2.14
CA VAL A 74 -8.95 6.67 -1.09
C VAL A 74 -9.50 7.07 0.27
N LEU A 75 -10.33 8.12 0.34
CA LEU A 75 -10.96 8.57 1.58
C LEU A 75 -11.85 7.46 2.17
N VAL A 76 -12.75 6.88 1.37
CA VAL A 76 -13.59 5.76 1.80
C VAL A 76 -12.75 4.58 2.28
N SER A 77 -11.69 4.24 1.55
CA SER A 77 -10.77 3.15 1.91
C SER A 77 -10.07 3.41 3.24
N TYR A 78 -9.62 4.64 3.49
CA TYR A 78 -8.94 5.01 4.74
C TYR A 78 -9.90 5.09 5.92
N VAL A 79 -11.14 5.56 5.73
CA VAL A 79 -12.16 5.54 6.78
C VAL A 79 -12.47 4.09 7.18
N ALA A 80 -12.66 3.20 6.20
CA ALA A 80 -12.85 1.77 6.47
C ALA A 80 -11.63 1.17 7.20
N GLN A 81 -10.41 1.56 6.82
CA GLN A 81 -9.19 1.10 7.47
C GLN A 81 -9.07 1.63 8.91
N ALA A 82 -9.43 2.89 9.15
CA ALA A 82 -9.41 3.52 10.46
C ALA A 82 -10.34 2.79 11.44
N TYR A 83 -11.58 2.54 11.03
CA TYR A 83 -12.50 1.70 11.81
C TYR A 83 -11.94 0.29 12.01
N GLY A 84 -11.40 -0.33 10.96
CA GLY A 84 -10.79 -1.66 11.07
C GLY A 84 -9.71 -1.71 12.15
N ILE A 85 -8.80 -0.74 12.18
CA ILE A 85 -7.72 -0.71 13.17
C ILE A 85 -8.22 -0.54 14.59
N GLU A 86 -9.40 0.03 14.84
CA GLU A 86 -9.99 0.09 16.18
C GLU A 86 -10.47 -1.31 16.63
N TYR A 87 -11.17 -2.04 15.76
CA TYR A 87 -11.82 -3.31 16.12
C TYR A 87 -10.92 -4.56 16.01
N ILE A 88 -9.92 -4.56 15.12
CA ILE A 88 -9.04 -5.72 14.92
C ILE A 88 -7.58 -5.44 15.35
N SER A 89 -6.81 -6.50 15.51
CA SER A 89 -5.39 -6.39 15.87
C SER A 89 -4.57 -5.86 14.70
N SER A 90 -3.47 -5.15 15.01
CA SER A 90 -2.56 -4.60 14.00
C SER A 90 -2.07 -5.65 13.00
N ASN A 91 -1.84 -6.90 13.44
CA ASN A 91 -1.40 -7.98 12.55
C ASN A 91 -2.49 -8.38 11.54
N ARG A 92 -3.76 -8.43 11.98
CA ARG A 92 -4.89 -8.72 11.08
C ARG A 92 -5.12 -7.59 10.08
N SER A 93 -5.01 -6.33 10.50
CA SER A 93 -5.15 -5.17 9.59
C SER A 93 -4.04 -5.11 8.54
N ALA A 94 -2.80 -5.36 8.95
CA ALA A 94 -1.65 -5.43 8.04
C ALA A 94 -1.80 -6.57 7.04
N PHE A 95 -2.22 -7.75 7.50
CA PHE A 95 -2.50 -8.90 6.64
C PHE A 95 -3.58 -8.59 5.60
N LEU A 96 -4.74 -8.07 6.03
CA LEU A 96 -5.83 -7.68 5.11
C LEU A 96 -5.37 -6.66 4.05
N THR A 97 -4.54 -5.69 4.44
CA THR A 97 -4.01 -4.71 3.50
C THR A 97 -3.04 -5.37 2.50
N SER A 98 -2.20 -6.30 2.95
CA SER A 98 -1.26 -7.03 2.08
C SER A 98 -1.93 -7.98 1.09
N LEU A 99 -3.19 -8.38 1.34
CA LEU A 99 -3.99 -9.14 0.37
C LEU A 99 -4.30 -8.34 -0.90
N ASN A 100 -4.10 -7.01 -0.91
CA ASN A 100 -4.28 -6.20 -2.11
C ASN A 100 -3.46 -6.70 -3.32
N VAL A 101 -2.26 -7.26 -3.07
CA VAL A 101 -1.38 -7.84 -4.10
C VAL A 101 -2.05 -9.00 -4.83
N LEU A 102 -2.93 -9.73 -4.14
CA LEU A 102 -3.75 -10.82 -4.72
C LEU A 102 -5.08 -10.29 -5.28
N MET A 103 -5.71 -9.32 -4.61
CA MET A 103 -7.02 -8.80 -5.01
C MET A 103 -6.97 -7.99 -6.30
N VAL A 104 -5.93 -7.18 -6.52
CA VAL A 104 -5.77 -6.37 -7.73
C VAL A 104 -5.80 -7.22 -9.01
N PRO A 105 -4.98 -8.28 -9.18
CA PRO A 105 -5.08 -9.13 -10.36
C PRO A 105 -6.41 -9.88 -10.46
N LEU A 106 -6.97 -10.33 -9.34
CA LEU A 106 -8.26 -11.04 -9.32
C LEU A 106 -9.40 -10.17 -9.85
N ILE A 107 -9.50 -8.93 -9.37
CA ILE A 107 -10.47 -7.93 -9.86
C ILE A 107 -10.24 -7.65 -11.35
N GLY A 108 -8.98 -7.57 -11.79
CA GLY A 108 -8.64 -7.40 -13.21
C GLY A 108 -9.18 -8.52 -14.10
N ILE A 109 -9.06 -9.78 -13.65
CA ILE A 109 -9.62 -10.95 -14.35
C ILE A 109 -11.16 -10.89 -14.35
N CYS A 110 -11.78 -10.59 -13.22
CA CYS A 110 -13.24 -10.48 -13.09
C CYS A 110 -13.84 -9.39 -13.99
N LEU A 111 -13.14 -8.28 -14.18
CA LEU A 111 -13.56 -7.18 -15.07
C LEU A 111 -13.35 -7.47 -16.56
N GLY A 112 -12.97 -8.70 -16.93
CA GLY A 112 -12.75 -9.11 -18.32
C GLY A 112 -11.52 -8.45 -18.97
N ARG A 113 -10.71 -7.72 -18.19
CA ARG A 113 -9.45 -7.15 -18.66
C ARG A 113 -8.43 -8.29 -18.76
N ARG A 114 -8.29 -8.86 -19.96
CA ARG A 114 -7.27 -9.87 -20.27
C ARG A 114 -5.87 -9.24 -20.18
N HIS A 115 -5.34 -9.12 -18.96
CA HIS A 115 -3.92 -8.84 -18.73
C HIS A 115 -3.12 -10.10 -19.09
N HIS A 116 -2.87 -10.30 -20.39
CA HIS A 116 -2.15 -11.45 -20.95
C HIS A 116 -0.72 -11.63 -20.41
N GLY A 117 -0.13 -10.63 -19.74
CA GLY A 117 1.20 -10.69 -19.12
C GLY A 117 1.19 -11.05 -17.63
N MET A 118 0.27 -10.51 -16.83
CA MET A 118 0.39 -10.55 -15.37
C MET A 118 0.27 -11.98 -14.80
N LEU A 119 -0.69 -12.79 -15.28
CA LEU A 119 -0.77 -14.20 -14.86
C LEU A 119 0.45 -15.03 -15.30
N ARG A 120 1.04 -14.70 -16.46
CA ARG A 120 2.29 -15.34 -16.92
C ARG A 120 3.45 -14.93 -16.03
N ASP A 121 3.52 -13.67 -15.59
CA ASP A 121 4.54 -13.21 -14.65
C ASP A 121 4.45 -13.93 -13.29
N TRP A 122 3.24 -14.15 -12.75
CA TRP A 122 3.05 -14.94 -11.53
C TRP A 122 3.45 -16.41 -11.72
N VAL A 123 3.05 -17.02 -12.84
CA VAL A 123 3.42 -18.40 -13.20
C VAL A 123 4.91 -18.53 -13.45
N ASP A 124 5.56 -17.52 -14.04
CA ASP A 124 7.01 -17.49 -14.26
C ASP A 124 7.76 -17.27 -12.95
N VAL A 125 7.27 -16.42 -12.05
CA VAL A 125 7.86 -16.20 -10.72
C VAL A 125 7.74 -17.46 -9.85
N LEU A 126 6.60 -18.14 -9.88
CA LEU A 126 6.39 -19.42 -9.19
C LEU A 126 7.17 -20.57 -9.86
N GLY A 127 7.15 -20.63 -11.18
CA GLY A 127 7.80 -21.66 -12.00
C GLY A 127 9.32 -21.58 -11.97
N ARG A 128 9.92 -20.38 -11.98
CA ARG A 128 11.38 -20.19 -11.82
C ARG A 128 11.89 -20.55 -10.42
N ARG A 129 11.03 -20.67 -9.41
CA ARG A 129 11.40 -21.08 -8.04
C ARG A 129 11.33 -22.59 -7.80
N LEU A 130 10.63 -23.35 -8.65
CA LEU A 130 10.55 -24.81 -8.55
C LEU A 130 11.89 -25.56 -8.77
N PRO A 131 12.77 -25.18 -9.72
CA PRO A 131 14.00 -25.94 -9.98
C PRO A 131 15.17 -25.64 -9.02
N LEU A 132 14.97 -24.82 -7.97
CA LEU A 132 16.01 -24.52 -6.97
C LEU A 132 15.82 -25.29 -5.64
N ILE A 133 14.80 -26.15 -5.57
CA ILE A 133 14.47 -26.98 -4.40
C ILE A 133 14.61 -28.48 -4.75
N GLY A 134 15.16 -28.79 -5.93
CA GLY A 134 15.55 -30.14 -6.36
C GLY A 134 17.05 -30.38 -6.21
#